data_AF-E1VJK4-F1
#
_entry.id   AF-E1VJK4-F1
#
_cell.length_a   1.000
_cell.length_b   1.000
_cell.length_c   1.000
_cell.angle_alpha   90.00
_cell.angle_beta   90.00
_cell.angle_gamma   90.00
#
_symmetry.space_group_name_H-M   'P 1'
#
loop_
_entity.id
_entity.type
_entity.pdbx_description
1 polymer ?
#
loop_
_entity_poly.entity_id
_entity_poly.type
_entity_poly.pdbx_seq_one_letter_code
_entity_poly.pdbx_strand_id
1 'polypeptide(L)'
;MFLHDTSSQRVLALNINPKRGKKSRPARTVTKFKEDSSLLLQLTDLVGTVRDKVVTWGRWPLRMVGVVVLSAEQMAVLSPEQSRLLKEAGNYLHELRELAGLTSNELADALDVEDRSIMDALEQGTATLSFELILRLSSILARHDPLPFVIRMVRTYDPDVWQFLHDWGIGRIPLQYERERSFVNIMRSRDQARSLTDEEFASLVKLADSAFDLGLQFIVREKVRTEAALKKSLPDAEAAREAAKDVPKEGSRDRSNSDRD
;
A
#
# COMPACT_ATOMS: atom_id res chain seq x y z
N MET A 1 9.76 -58.46 -46.38
CA MET A 1 9.14 -58.44 -47.72
C MET A 1 7.83 -57.67 -47.60
N PHE A 2 7.82 -56.40 -48.03
CA PHE A 2 6.76 -55.65 -48.74
C PHE A 2 5.61 -56.53 -49.30
N LEU A 3 4.31 -56.22 -49.40
CA LEU A 3 3.46 -55.01 -49.49
C LEU A 3 1.96 -55.45 -49.40
N HIS A 4 1.04 -54.53 -49.01
CA HIS A 4 -0.31 -54.25 -49.59
C HIS A 4 -1.39 -55.36 -49.63
N ASP A 5 -2.72 -55.14 -49.72
CA ASP A 5 -3.58 -53.97 -49.83
C ASP A 5 -5.06 -54.36 -49.53
N THR A 6 -5.86 -53.34 -49.21
CA THR A 6 -7.29 -53.07 -49.48
C THR A 6 -8.41 -54.11 -49.60
N SER A 7 -9.59 -53.57 -49.20
CA SER A 7 -10.96 -53.75 -49.75
C SER A 7 -11.80 -54.88 -49.19
N SER A 8 -13.13 -54.80 -49.04
CA SER A 8 -14.18 -53.77 -49.11
C SER A 8 -15.49 -54.58 -49.18
N GLN A 9 -16.55 -54.21 -48.44
CA GLN A 9 -18.00 -54.45 -48.70
C GLN A 9 -18.78 -54.30 -47.37
N ARG A 10 -19.42 -53.17 -47.05
CA ARG A 10 -20.77 -52.71 -47.45
C ARG A 10 -21.81 -53.82 -47.52
N VAL A 11 -22.85 -53.80 -46.66
CA VAL A 11 -24.27 -53.99 -47.04
C VAL A 11 -25.25 -53.46 -45.94
N LEU A 12 -26.23 -52.66 -46.41
CA LEU A 12 -27.61 -52.37 -45.94
C LEU A 12 -27.93 -51.50 -44.71
N ALA A 13 -28.62 -50.41 -45.05
CA ALA A 13 -29.42 -49.54 -44.21
C ALA A 13 -30.73 -50.20 -43.76
N LEU A 14 -31.17 -49.87 -42.54
CA LEU A 14 -32.57 -49.92 -42.13
C LEU A 14 -32.90 -48.65 -41.35
N ASN A 15 -33.65 -47.79 -42.03
CA ASN A 15 -34.26 -46.57 -41.56
C ASN A 15 -35.41 -46.89 -40.60
N ILE A 16 -35.28 -46.56 -39.32
CA ILE A 16 -36.42 -46.46 -38.40
C ILE A 16 -36.20 -45.27 -37.47
N ASN A 17 -36.90 -44.18 -37.78
CA ASN A 17 -37.11 -43.05 -36.88
C ASN A 17 -38.32 -43.35 -35.98
N PRO A 18 -38.19 -43.19 -34.66
CA PRO A 18 -39.29 -42.57 -33.94
C PRO A 18 -38.79 -41.44 -33.03
N LYS A 19 -39.42 -40.28 -33.24
CA LYS A 19 -39.39 -39.09 -32.38
C LYS A 19 -39.55 -39.49 -30.91
N ARG A 20 -38.55 -39.16 -30.09
CA ARG A 20 -38.69 -39.09 -28.62
C ARG A 20 -38.08 -37.78 -28.15
N GLY A 21 -38.93 -36.88 -27.68
CA GLY A 21 -38.57 -35.52 -27.29
C GLY A 21 -37.48 -35.50 -26.23
N LYS A 22 -36.32 -34.95 -26.58
CA LYS A 22 -35.31 -34.51 -25.62
C LYS A 22 -35.64 -33.07 -25.25
N LYS A 23 -36.22 -32.85 -24.06
CA LYS A 23 -36.16 -31.53 -23.42
C LYS A 23 -34.67 -31.23 -23.19
N SER A 24 -34.11 -30.33 -23.98
CA SER A 24 -32.77 -29.79 -23.79
C SER A 24 -32.72 -29.09 -22.44
N ARG A 25 -31.97 -29.64 -21.48
CA ARG A 25 -31.43 -28.84 -20.37
C ARG A 25 -30.61 -27.71 -21.01
N PRO A 26 -30.80 -26.43 -20.63
CA PRO A 26 -29.94 -25.39 -21.17
C PRO A 26 -28.51 -25.70 -20.74
N ALA A 27 -27.60 -25.68 -21.72
CA ALA A 27 -26.17 -25.77 -21.46
C ALA A 27 -25.81 -24.69 -20.44
N ARG A 28 -25.22 -25.10 -19.33
CA ARG A 28 -24.65 -24.20 -18.33
C ARG A 28 -23.52 -23.45 -19.03
N THR A 29 -23.80 -22.24 -19.49
CA THR A 29 -22.80 -21.31 -19.99
C THR A 29 -21.81 -21.10 -18.85
N VAL A 30 -20.64 -21.72 -18.97
CA VAL A 30 -19.49 -21.37 -18.16
C VAL A 30 -19.13 -19.96 -18.58
N THR A 31 -19.63 -18.99 -17.83
CA THR A 31 -19.11 -17.62 -17.87
C THR A 31 -17.62 -17.74 -17.61
N LYS A 32 -16.81 -17.60 -18.66
CA LYS A 32 -15.36 -17.38 -18.52
C LYS A 32 -15.23 -16.27 -17.49
N PHE A 33 -14.57 -16.58 -16.37
CA PHE A 33 -14.15 -15.56 -15.42
C PHE A 33 -13.37 -14.54 -16.24
N LYS A 34 -13.91 -13.33 -16.31
CA LYS A 34 -13.21 -12.19 -16.85
C LYS A 34 -12.06 -11.95 -15.88
N GLU A 35 -10.88 -12.35 -16.31
CA GLU A 35 -9.60 -12.17 -15.62
C GLU A 35 -9.24 -10.68 -15.69
N ASP A 36 -10.09 -9.86 -15.09
CA ASP A 36 -9.86 -8.43 -14.96
C ASP A 36 -8.84 -8.22 -13.83
N SER A 37 -7.70 -7.64 -14.21
CA SER A 37 -6.69 -7.04 -13.33
C SER A 37 -5.62 -8.00 -12.77
N SER A 38 -4.87 -8.65 -13.65
CA SER A 38 -3.61 -9.27 -13.25
C SER A 38 -2.63 -8.19 -12.80
N LEU A 39 -2.02 -8.39 -11.62
CA LEU A 39 -0.99 -7.51 -11.04
C LEU A 39 0.17 -7.25 -12.00
N LEU A 40 0.38 -8.15 -12.96
CA LEU A 40 1.38 -8.03 -14.03
C LEU A 40 1.01 -6.95 -15.06
N LEU A 41 -0.28 -6.78 -15.38
CA LEU A 41 -0.73 -5.69 -16.26
C LEU A 41 -0.66 -4.32 -15.55
N GLN A 42 -0.94 -4.30 -14.24
CA GLN A 42 -0.73 -3.11 -13.41
C GLN A 42 0.76 -2.76 -13.27
N LEU A 43 1.64 -3.77 -13.20
CA LEU A 43 3.09 -3.61 -13.25
C LEU A 43 3.56 -3.09 -14.61
N THR A 44 3.00 -3.56 -15.73
CA THR A 44 3.40 -3.08 -17.07
C THR A 44 2.91 -1.66 -17.37
N ASP A 45 1.71 -1.28 -16.91
CA ASP A 45 1.23 0.11 -17.01
C ASP A 45 2.04 1.05 -16.09
N LEU A 46 2.54 0.53 -14.96
CA LEU A 46 3.50 1.25 -14.12
C LEU A 46 4.85 1.44 -14.81
N VAL A 47 5.37 0.42 -15.52
CA VAL A 47 6.62 0.50 -16.30
C VAL A 47 6.50 1.48 -17.48
N GLY A 48 5.31 1.58 -18.09
CA GLY A 48 5.01 2.60 -19.09
C GLY A 48 5.04 4.02 -18.52
N THR A 49 4.48 4.21 -17.32
CA THR A 49 4.53 5.48 -16.57
C THR A 49 5.95 5.82 -16.12
N VAL A 50 6.78 4.81 -15.81
CA VAL A 50 8.21 4.99 -15.53
C VAL A 50 8.93 5.52 -16.77
N ARG A 51 8.65 5.03 -17.98
CA ARG A 51 9.32 5.50 -19.20
C ARG A 51 9.00 6.97 -19.53
N ASP A 52 7.76 7.41 -19.31
CA ASP A 52 7.36 8.80 -19.55
C ASP A 52 7.88 9.74 -18.44
N LYS A 53 7.99 9.25 -17.20
CA LYS A 53 8.62 9.97 -16.08
C LYS A 53 10.15 9.90 -16.08
N VAL A 54 10.76 8.96 -16.80
CA VAL A 54 12.22 8.83 -17.00
C VAL A 54 12.77 9.92 -17.90
N VAL A 55 11.97 10.49 -18.82
CA VAL A 55 12.41 11.66 -19.59
C VAL A 55 12.52 12.92 -18.71
N THR A 56 11.77 12.98 -17.60
CA THR A 56 11.94 13.97 -16.51
C THR A 56 13.09 13.63 -15.54
N TRP A 57 13.75 12.47 -15.64
CA TRP A 57 14.88 12.08 -14.79
C TRP A 57 16.19 12.84 -15.09
N GLY A 58 16.26 13.61 -16.18
CA GLY A 58 17.39 14.51 -16.45
C GLY A 58 17.47 15.73 -15.52
N ARG A 59 16.56 15.85 -14.54
CA ARG A 59 16.44 17.00 -13.63
C ARG A 59 16.51 16.60 -12.17
N TRP A 60 17.34 15.60 -11.83
CA TRP A 60 17.77 15.40 -10.44
C TRP A 60 18.63 16.60 -10.03
N PRO A 61 18.21 17.46 -9.07
CA PRO A 61 19.10 18.47 -8.57
C PRO A 61 20.19 17.82 -7.72
N LEU A 62 21.36 18.42 -7.76
CA LEU A 62 22.59 18.10 -7.01
C LEU A 62 22.44 18.07 -5.47
N ARG A 63 21.21 18.05 -4.92
CA ARG A 63 20.91 18.00 -3.48
C ARG A 63 21.09 16.62 -2.85
N MET A 64 21.24 15.57 -3.65
CA MET A 64 21.52 14.21 -3.14
C MET A 64 23.00 14.00 -2.75
N VAL A 65 23.91 14.92 -3.10
CA VAL A 65 25.37 14.65 -3.07
C VAL A 65 26.10 15.34 -1.91
N GLY A 66 25.41 16.06 -1.02
CA GLY A 66 26.12 16.65 0.11
C GLY A 66 25.25 17.21 1.20
N VAL A 67 25.85 17.30 2.39
CA VAL A 67 25.33 18.09 3.50
C VAL A 67 25.52 19.56 3.16
N VAL A 68 24.43 20.33 3.16
CA VAL A 68 24.49 21.78 3.00
C VAL A 68 24.18 22.43 4.33
N VAL A 69 25.15 23.12 4.92
CA VAL A 69 24.92 24.05 6.03
C VAL A 69 24.17 25.25 5.47
N LEU A 70 22.99 25.54 6.02
CA LEU A 70 22.13 26.59 5.52
C LEU A 70 22.69 27.95 5.95
N SER A 71 22.93 28.83 4.99
CA SER A 71 23.28 30.23 5.30
C SER A 71 22.08 30.94 5.94
N ALA A 72 22.32 32.06 6.62
CA ALA A 72 21.26 32.89 7.21
C ALA A 72 20.21 33.32 6.17
N GLU A 73 20.62 33.56 4.93
CA GLU A 73 19.73 33.89 3.81
C GLU A 73 18.85 32.70 3.39
N GLN A 74 19.41 31.48 3.35
CA GLN A 74 18.64 30.27 3.03
C GLN A 74 17.66 29.92 4.16
N MET A 75 18.06 30.13 5.42
CA MET A 75 17.18 30.02 6.59
C MET A 75 16.05 31.04 6.56
N ALA A 76 16.28 32.25 6.03
CA ALA A 76 15.25 33.27 5.88
C ALA A 76 14.21 32.94 4.80
N VAL A 77 14.54 32.07 3.85
CA VAL A 77 13.61 31.59 2.81
C VAL A 77 12.73 30.43 3.31
N LEU A 78 13.13 29.75 4.39
CA LEU A 78 12.32 28.69 4.99
C LEU A 78 11.08 29.27 5.67
N SER A 79 9.96 28.55 5.56
CA SER A 79 8.78 28.91 6.34
C SER A 79 9.03 28.71 7.85
N PRO A 80 8.32 29.44 8.73
CA PRO A 80 8.45 29.25 10.18
C PRO A 80 8.18 27.79 10.62
N GLU A 81 7.21 27.13 9.98
CA GLU A 81 6.90 25.73 10.22
C GLU A 81 8.04 24.80 9.78
N GLN A 82 8.65 25.03 8.61
CA GLN A 82 9.80 24.24 8.16
C GLN A 82 10.98 24.39 9.12
N SER A 83 11.28 25.61 9.56
CA SER A 83 12.35 25.87 10.53
C SER A 83 12.11 25.15 11.86
N ARG A 84 10.85 25.12 12.33
CA ARG A 84 10.46 24.36 13.53
C ARG A 84 10.67 22.85 13.34
N LEU A 85 10.25 22.30 12.21
CA LEU A 85 10.42 20.88 11.90
C LEU A 85 11.90 20.47 11.81
N LEU A 86 12.75 21.32 11.23
CA LEU A 86 14.20 21.08 11.19
C LEU A 86 14.80 21.07 12.59
N LYS A 87 14.42 22.02 13.45
CA LYS A 87 14.86 22.04 14.86
C LYS A 87 14.38 20.82 15.64
N GLU A 88 13.13 20.40 15.45
CA GLU A 88 12.60 19.18 16.09
C GLU A 88 13.31 17.92 15.62
N ALA A 89 13.68 17.85 14.33
CA ALA A 89 14.49 16.75 13.81
C ALA A 89 15.93 16.78 14.35
N GLY A 90 16.55 17.96 14.46
CA GLY A 90 17.86 18.14 15.07
C GLY A 90 17.89 17.72 16.54
N ASN A 91 16.92 18.16 17.34
CA ASN A 91 16.77 17.74 18.73
C ASN A 91 16.57 16.22 18.86
N TYR A 92 15.78 15.63 17.95
CA TYR A 92 15.60 14.18 17.94
C TYR A 92 16.91 13.42 17.63
N LEU A 93 17.76 13.95 16.74
CA LEU A 93 19.08 13.38 16.49
C LEU A 93 19.99 13.49 17.72
N HIS A 94 19.96 14.64 18.39
CA HIS A 94 20.68 14.87 19.64
C HIS A 94 20.28 13.86 20.72
N GLU A 95 18.98 13.67 20.95
CA GLU A 95 18.44 12.69 21.90
C GLU A 95 18.90 11.26 21.57
N LEU A 96 18.79 10.86 20.31
CA LEU A 96 19.23 9.52 19.88
C LEU A 96 20.74 9.32 20.03
N ARG A 97 21.54 10.36 19.79
CA ARG A 97 22.98 10.32 19.99
C ARG A 97 23.33 10.13 21.46
N GLU A 98 22.69 10.89 22.36
CA GLU A 98 22.89 10.74 23.81
C GLU A 98 22.44 9.37 24.31
N LEU A 99 21.31 8.86 23.82
CA LEU A 99 20.84 7.50 24.11
C LEU A 99 21.81 6.42 23.62
N ALA A 100 22.53 6.67 22.52
CA ALA A 100 23.58 5.79 22.04
C ALA A 100 24.90 5.93 22.83
N GLY A 101 24.99 6.88 23.76
CA GLY A 101 26.19 7.15 24.56
C GLY A 101 27.33 7.77 23.77
N LEU A 102 27.03 8.45 22.66
CA LEU A 102 28.02 9.05 21.76
C LEU A 102 28.12 10.56 21.97
N THR A 103 29.32 11.11 21.86
CA THR A 103 29.55 12.55 21.71
C THR A 103 29.34 13.00 20.26
N SER A 104 29.11 14.31 20.04
CA SER A 104 28.97 14.87 18.67
C SER A 104 30.17 14.52 17.78
N ASN A 105 31.39 14.60 18.35
CA ASN A 105 32.63 14.25 17.67
C ASN A 105 32.76 12.76 17.35
N GLU A 106 32.39 11.87 18.27
CA GLU A 106 32.43 10.42 18.04
C GLU A 106 31.41 10.00 16.98
N LEU A 107 30.24 10.65 16.94
CA LEU A 107 29.26 10.41 15.88
C LEU A 107 29.79 10.91 14.52
N ALA A 108 30.40 12.09 14.46
CA ALA A 108 31.03 12.60 13.24
C ALA A 108 32.13 11.65 12.72
N ASP A 109 32.96 11.12 13.61
CA ASP A 109 33.99 10.12 13.28
C ASP A 109 33.38 8.82 12.75
N ALA A 110 32.33 8.33 13.41
CA ALA A 110 31.66 7.10 12.98
C ALA A 110 30.94 7.23 11.63
N LEU A 111 30.58 8.46 11.25
CA LEU A 111 29.94 8.79 9.96
C LEU A 111 30.96 9.11 8.85
N ASP A 112 32.25 9.19 9.17
CA ASP A 112 33.33 9.60 8.26
C ASP A 112 33.07 10.99 7.64
N VAL A 113 32.69 11.95 8.49
CA VAL A 113 32.43 13.34 8.07
C VAL A 113 33.68 14.19 8.27
N GLU A 114 34.14 14.85 7.21
CA GLU A 114 35.37 15.68 7.24
C GLU A 114 35.26 16.86 8.22
N ASP A 115 34.11 17.55 8.23
CA ASP A 115 33.86 18.70 9.11
C ASP A 115 32.92 18.32 10.25
N ARG A 116 33.48 18.24 11.46
CA ARG A 116 32.75 17.90 12.69
C ARG A 116 31.69 18.92 13.06
N SER A 117 31.86 20.19 12.67
CA SER A 117 30.90 21.26 13.00
C SER A 117 29.53 21.05 12.33
N ILE A 118 29.48 20.22 11.29
CA ILE A 118 28.25 19.82 10.61
C ILE A 118 27.30 19.13 11.60
N MET A 119 27.80 18.31 12.52
CA MET A 119 26.94 17.61 13.49
C MET A 119 26.25 18.58 14.44
N ASP A 120 26.97 19.59 14.91
CA ASP A 120 26.40 20.63 15.77
C ASP A 120 25.37 21.47 15.01
N ALA A 121 25.62 21.79 13.73
CA ALA A 121 24.66 22.50 12.88
C ALA A 121 23.40 21.65 12.59
N LEU A 122 23.56 20.34 12.43
CA LEU A 122 22.44 19.41 12.23
C LEU A 122 21.56 19.32 13.47
N GLU A 123 22.16 19.18 14.65
CA GLU A 123 21.42 19.14 15.92
C GLU A 123 20.69 20.46 16.22
N GLN A 124 21.25 21.59 15.77
CA GLN A 124 20.60 22.91 15.87
C GLN A 124 19.52 23.15 14.80
N GLY A 125 19.36 22.25 13.83
CA GLY A 125 18.42 22.39 12.72
C GLY A 125 18.82 23.44 11.68
N THR A 126 20.12 23.76 11.57
CA THR A 126 20.69 24.75 10.65
C THR A 126 21.47 24.13 9.49
N ALA A 127 21.47 22.80 9.39
CA ALA A 127 22.03 22.06 8.25
C ALA A 127 21.01 21.09 7.67
N THR A 128 21.20 20.76 6.38
CA THR A 128 20.41 19.75 5.66
C THR A 128 21.12 18.41 5.65
N LEU A 129 20.37 17.32 5.58
CA LEU A 129 20.92 15.97 5.45
C LEU A 129 20.78 15.45 4.02
N SER A 130 21.85 14.85 3.50
CA SER A 130 21.75 14.01 2.31
C SER A 130 21.06 12.69 2.67
N PHE A 131 20.40 12.08 1.68
CA PHE A 131 19.75 10.77 1.87
C PHE A 131 20.75 9.70 2.34
N GLU A 132 21.96 9.73 1.80
CA GLU A 132 23.03 8.81 2.16
C GLU A 132 23.45 8.96 3.63
N LEU A 133 23.58 10.19 4.12
CA LEU A 133 23.90 10.45 5.52
C LEU A 133 22.75 10.02 6.45
N ILE A 134 21.49 10.18 6.04
CA ILE A 134 20.33 9.65 6.77
C ILE A 134 20.44 8.13 6.94
N LEU A 135 20.85 7.42 5.88
CA LEU A 135 21.03 5.96 5.95
C LEU A 135 22.18 5.58 6.90
N ARG A 136 23.33 6.28 6.82
CA ARG A 136 24.45 6.06 7.77
C ARG A 136 24.01 6.32 9.20
N LEU A 137 23.34 7.44 9.47
CA LEU A 137 22.79 7.77 10.79
C LEU A 137 21.83 6.68 11.29
N SER A 138 20.97 6.15 10.42
CA SER A 138 20.04 5.08 10.79
C SER A 138 20.77 3.82 11.27
N SER A 139 21.90 3.49 10.65
CA SER A 139 22.69 2.30 11.00
C SER A 139 23.38 2.42 12.36
N ILE A 140 23.72 3.65 12.78
CA ILE A 140 24.43 3.92 14.03
C ILE A 140 23.44 4.16 15.17
N LEU A 141 22.48 5.07 14.98
CA LEU A 141 21.59 5.57 16.03
C LEU A 141 20.30 4.75 16.16
N ALA A 142 19.79 4.20 15.06
CA ALA A 142 18.48 3.54 15.02
C ALA A 142 18.58 2.01 14.85
N ARG A 143 19.60 1.38 15.47
CA ARG A 143 19.88 -0.07 15.36
C ARG A 143 18.68 -0.98 15.62
N HIS A 144 17.76 -0.57 16.49
CA HIS A 144 16.59 -1.37 16.86
C HIS A 144 15.35 -1.10 15.98
N ASP A 145 15.30 0.05 15.29
CA ASP A 145 14.19 0.39 14.39
C ASP A 145 14.59 1.46 13.35
N PRO A 146 15.34 1.07 12.29
CA PRO A 146 15.91 2.03 11.35
C PRO A 146 14.88 2.63 10.39
N LEU A 147 13.75 1.95 10.15
CA LEU A 147 12.79 2.36 9.13
C LEU A 147 11.99 3.62 9.54
N PRO A 148 11.38 3.70 10.74
CA PRO A 148 10.72 4.92 11.20
C PRO A 148 11.68 6.12 11.26
N PHE A 149 12.94 5.88 11.63
CA PHE A 149 13.97 6.91 11.64
C PHE A 149 14.18 7.51 10.25
N VAL A 150 14.45 6.67 9.23
CA VAL A 150 14.69 7.13 7.86
C VAL A 150 13.46 7.85 7.31
N ILE A 151 12.25 7.31 7.51
CA ILE A 151 11.01 7.93 7.06
C ILE A 151 10.85 9.34 7.64
N ARG A 152 11.09 9.50 8.95
CA ARG A 152 10.99 10.80 9.62
C ARG A 152 12.01 11.79 9.07
N MET A 153 13.28 11.38 8.95
CA MET A 153 14.35 12.27 8.49
C MET A 153 14.15 12.69 7.03
N VAL A 154 13.80 11.76 6.15
CA VAL A 154 13.55 12.05 4.73
C VAL A 154 12.37 13.01 4.59
N ARG A 155 11.27 12.78 5.31
CA ARG A 155 10.10 13.68 5.26
C ARG A 155 10.42 15.11 5.70
N THR A 156 11.36 15.30 6.62
CA THR A 156 11.76 16.63 7.11
C THR A 156 12.78 17.31 6.20
N TYR A 157 13.85 16.60 5.82
CA TYR A 157 14.99 17.21 5.11
C TYR A 157 14.85 17.18 3.59
N ASP A 158 14.12 16.21 3.04
CA ASP A 158 13.94 16.04 1.59
C ASP A 158 12.49 15.65 1.22
N PRO A 159 11.57 16.64 1.17
CA PRO A 159 10.17 16.39 0.85
C PRO A 159 9.97 15.88 -0.58
N ASP A 160 10.87 16.21 -1.52
CA ASP A 160 10.80 15.75 -2.90
C ASP A 160 11.13 14.26 -2.99
N VAL A 161 12.19 13.82 -2.28
CA VAL A 161 12.51 12.39 -2.14
C VAL A 161 11.41 11.66 -1.39
N TRP A 162 10.82 12.24 -0.34
CA TRP A 162 9.67 11.64 0.34
C TRP A 162 8.49 11.42 -0.61
N GLN A 163 8.14 12.41 -1.44
CA GLN A 163 7.04 12.27 -2.39
C GLN A 163 7.32 11.17 -3.41
N PHE A 164 8.56 11.08 -3.92
CA PHE A 164 8.97 10.01 -4.81
C PHE A 164 8.87 8.62 -4.15
N LEU A 165 9.37 8.48 -2.92
CA LEU A 165 9.30 7.24 -2.15
C LEU A 165 7.86 6.85 -1.82
N HIS A 166 7.01 7.84 -1.52
CA HIS A 166 5.58 7.66 -1.31
C HIS A 166 4.88 7.16 -2.58
N ASP A 167 5.20 7.74 -3.74
CA ASP A 167 4.68 7.31 -5.05
C ASP A 167 5.14 5.89 -5.41
N TRP A 168 6.33 5.48 -4.96
CA TRP A 168 6.83 4.09 -5.06
C TRP A 168 6.19 3.15 -4.02
N GLY A 169 5.47 3.67 -3.02
CA GLY A 169 4.70 2.88 -2.07
C GLY A 169 5.40 2.56 -0.76
N ILE A 170 6.45 3.30 -0.39
CA ILE A 170 7.03 3.26 0.98
C ILE A 170 5.99 3.60 2.04
N GLY A 171 4.96 4.38 1.72
CA GLY A 171 3.82 4.62 2.63
C GLY A 171 3.06 3.35 3.04
N ARG A 172 3.14 2.26 2.26
CA ARG A 172 2.51 0.97 2.58
C ARG A 172 3.46 0.00 3.29
N ILE A 173 4.76 0.24 3.25
CA ILE A 173 5.78 -0.68 3.80
C ILE A 173 5.65 -0.83 5.32
N PRO A 174 5.52 0.23 6.14
CA PRO A 174 5.36 0.07 7.59
C PRO A 174 4.18 -0.81 7.97
N LEU A 175 3.04 -0.62 7.30
CA LEU A 175 1.83 -1.40 7.55
C LEU A 175 2.03 -2.88 7.19
N GLN A 176 2.72 -3.17 6.08
CA GLN A 176 3.03 -4.56 5.72
C GLN A 176 4.05 -5.18 6.68
N TYR A 177 5.04 -4.40 7.11
CA TYR A 177 6.02 -4.83 8.09
C TYR A 177 5.38 -5.15 9.45
N GLU A 178 4.45 -4.35 9.94
CA GLU A 178 3.70 -4.65 11.17
C GLU A 178 2.86 -5.93 11.05
N ARG A 179 2.23 -6.14 9.89
CA ARG A 179 1.49 -7.37 9.59
C ARG A 179 2.42 -8.59 9.63
N GLU A 180 3.58 -8.51 8.99
CA GLU A 180 4.60 -9.57 9.00
C GLU A 180 5.13 -9.82 10.42
N ARG A 181 5.43 -8.76 11.17
CA ARG A 181 5.90 -8.85 12.57
C ARG A 181 4.88 -9.54 13.47
N SER A 182 3.59 -9.34 13.23
CA SER A 182 2.52 -10.00 13.99
C SER A 182 2.60 -11.53 13.87
N PHE A 183 2.89 -12.06 12.68
CA PHE A 183 3.05 -13.50 12.46
C PHE A 183 4.33 -14.04 13.11
N VAL A 184 5.43 -13.30 13.00
CA VAL A 184 6.68 -13.67 13.68
C VAL A 184 6.47 -13.70 15.20
N ASN A 185 5.69 -12.77 15.74
CA ASN A 185 5.39 -12.74 17.18
C ASN A 185 4.54 -13.93 17.64
N ILE A 186 3.54 -14.33 16.84
CA ILE A 186 2.74 -15.55 17.06
C ILE A 186 3.63 -16.80 17.11
N MET A 187 4.62 -16.90 16.22
CA MET A 187 5.59 -17.99 16.25
C MET A 187 6.48 -17.90 17.50
N ARG A 188 7.05 -16.73 17.78
CA ARG A 188 7.97 -16.52 18.92
C ARG A 188 7.34 -16.76 20.29
N SER A 189 6.05 -16.51 20.45
CA SER A 189 5.33 -16.75 21.71
C SER A 189 5.00 -18.22 21.97
N ARG A 190 5.24 -19.10 21.00
CA ARG A 190 5.00 -20.54 21.11
C ARG A 190 6.34 -21.27 21.23
N ASP A 191 6.79 -21.48 22.47
CA ASP A 191 8.06 -22.19 22.73
C ASP A 191 8.10 -23.60 22.12
N GLN A 192 6.95 -24.27 22.06
CA GLN A 192 6.79 -25.59 21.42
C GLN A 192 7.13 -25.58 19.92
N ALA A 193 7.01 -24.43 19.24
CA ALA A 193 7.38 -24.32 17.83
C ALA A 193 8.90 -24.42 17.62
N ARG A 194 9.72 -24.17 18.66
CA ARG A 194 11.19 -24.26 18.60
C ARG A 194 11.73 -25.69 18.74
N SER A 195 10.91 -26.61 19.24
CA SER A 195 11.29 -28.02 19.43
C SER A 195 10.81 -28.92 18.29
N LEU A 196 10.15 -28.37 17.28
CA LEU A 196 9.67 -29.13 16.12
C LEU A 196 10.85 -29.58 15.26
N THR A 197 10.72 -30.80 14.72
CA THR A 197 11.57 -31.26 13.62
C THR A 197 11.24 -30.50 12.33
N ASP A 198 12.15 -30.52 11.35
CA ASP A 198 11.95 -29.83 10.07
C ASP A 198 10.67 -30.29 9.33
N GLU A 199 10.35 -31.58 9.43
CA GLU A 199 9.15 -32.19 8.82
C GLU A 199 7.86 -31.72 9.50
N GLU A 200 7.85 -31.63 10.83
CA GLU A 200 6.73 -31.12 11.61
C GLU A 200 6.53 -29.62 11.36
N PHE A 201 7.62 -28.86 11.30
CA PHE A 201 7.58 -27.43 10.99
C PHE A 201 7.03 -27.18 9.57
N ALA A 202 7.49 -27.95 8.57
CA ALA A 202 6.96 -27.87 7.21
C ALA A 202 5.46 -28.19 7.14
N SER A 203 4.99 -29.15 7.94
CA SER A 203 3.58 -29.50 8.04
C SER A 203 2.76 -28.37 8.68
N LEU A 204 3.30 -27.71 9.71
CA LEU A 204 2.69 -26.55 10.34
C LEU A 204 2.58 -25.36 9.37
N VAL A 205 3.61 -25.11 8.55
CA VAL A 205 3.59 -24.06 7.52
C VAL A 205 2.50 -24.34 6.48
N LYS A 206 2.36 -25.57 5.99
CA LYS A 206 1.27 -25.95 5.06
C LYS A 206 -0.12 -25.76 5.65
N LEU A 207 -0.27 -26.08 6.94
CA LEU A 207 -1.53 -25.84 7.66
C LEU A 207 -1.83 -24.34 7.76
N ALA A 208 -0.82 -23.52 8.10
CA ALA A 208 -0.97 -22.08 8.17
C ALA A 208 -1.37 -21.50 6.82
N ASP A 209 -0.72 -21.91 5.73
CA ASP A 209 -1.04 -21.52 4.35
C ASP A 209 -2.50 -21.82 3.99
N SER A 210 -2.96 -23.05 4.28
CA SER A 210 -4.36 -23.45 4.06
C SER A 210 -5.35 -22.64 4.91
N ALA A 211 -4.98 -22.33 6.15
CA ALA A 211 -5.79 -21.49 7.05
C ALA A 211 -5.86 -20.03 6.57
N PHE A 212 -4.78 -19.51 5.99
CA PHE A 212 -4.77 -18.18 5.37
C PHE A 212 -5.71 -18.12 4.18
N ASP A 213 -5.66 -19.11 3.28
CA ASP A 213 -6.56 -19.18 2.13
C ASP A 213 -8.03 -19.19 2.56
N LEU A 214 -8.36 -20.01 3.57
CA LEU A 214 -9.70 -20.06 4.14
C LEU A 214 -10.12 -18.70 4.72
N GLY A 215 -9.23 -18.06 5.48
CA GLY A 215 -9.47 -16.75 6.07
C GLY A 215 -9.69 -15.65 5.02
N LEU A 216 -8.88 -15.64 3.97
CA LEU A 216 -9.01 -14.69 2.85
C LEU A 216 -10.34 -14.88 2.12
N GLN A 217 -10.73 -16.13 1.84
CA GLN A 217 -12.03 -16.43 1.22
C GLN A 217 -13.21 -15.98 2.10
N PHE A 218 -13.10 -16.14 3.43
CA PHE A 218 -14.12 -15.67 4.36
C PHE A 218 -14.25 -14.14 4.34
N ILE A 219 -13.13 -13.40 4.42
CA ILE A 219 -13.11 -11.93 4.38
C ILE A 219 -13.69 -11.41 3.05
N VAL A 220 -13.33 -12.02 1.92
CA VAL A 220 -13.88 -11.65 0.61
C VAL A 220 -15.40 -11.86 0.58
N ARG A 221 -15.88 -13.00 1.10
CA ARG A 221 -17.32 -13.30 1.16
C ARG A 221 -18.08 -12.31 2.04
N GLU A 222 -17.53 -11.93 3.19
CA GLU A 222 -18.16 -10.93 4.06
C GLU A 222 -18.20 -9.54 3.44
N LYS A 223 -17.15 -9.11 2.72
CA LYS A 223 -17.15 -7.84 1.99
C LYS A 223 -18.27 -7.79 0.96
N VAL A 224 -18.38 -8.83 0.13
CA VAL A 224 -19.45 -8.93 -0.88
C VAL A 224 -20.83 -8.90 -0.24
N ARG A 225 -21.03 -9.60 0.89
CA ARG A 225 -22.30 -9.60 1.62
C ARG A 225 -22.65 -8.22 2.18
N THR A 226 -21.66 -7.53 2.74
CA THR A 226 -21.81 -6.18 3.31
C THR A 226 -22.11 -5.16 2.22
N GLU A 227 -21.42 -5.22 1.07
CA GLU A 227 -21.68 -4.37 -0.09
C GLU A 227 -23.07 -4.60 -0.69
N ALA A 228 -23.51 -5.86 -0.77
CA ALA A 228 -24.86 -6.21 -1.22
C ALA A 228 -25.94 -5.72 -0.25
N ALA A 229 -25.68 -5.78 1.07
CA ALA A 229 -26.58 -5.24 2.08
C ALA A 229 -26.67 -3.70 2.01
N LEU A 230 -25.55 -2.99 1.84
CA LEU A 230 -25.53 -1.55 1.62
C LEU A 230 -26.34 -1.16 0.36
N LYS A 231 -26.08 -1.84 -0.76
CA LYS A 231 -26.80 -1.62 -2.03
C LYS A 231 -28.30 -1.89 -1.93
N LYS A 232 -28.72 -2.81 -1.06
CA LYS A 232 -30.14 -3.09 -0.79
C LYS A 232 -30.80 -2.04 0.09
N SER A 233 -30.06 -1.37 0.98
CA SER A 233 -30.58 -0.29 1.84
C SER A 233 -30.65 1.10 1.18
N LEU A 234 -29.92 1.31 0.07
CA LEU A 234 -29.95 2.53 -0.74
C LEU A 234 -31.27 2.79 -1.50
N PRO A 235 -31.92 1.79 -2.16
CA PRO A 235 -33.16 2.03 -2.91
C PRO A 235 -34.35 2.41 -2.02
N ASP A 236 -34.39 1.96 -0.76
CA ASP A 236 -35.47 2.31 0.18
C ASP A 236 -35.36 3.77 0.67
N ALA A 237 -34.15 4.32 0.74
CA ALA A 237 -33.91 5.72 1.12
C ALA A 237 -34.18 6.70 -0.03
N GLU A 238 -33.97 6.28 -1.27
CA GLU A 238 -34.25 7.07 -2.48
C GLU A 238 -35.76 7.05 -2.82
N ALA A 239 -36.42 5.90 -2.70
CA ALA A 239 -37.88 5.76 -2.85
C ALA A 239 -38.65 6.52 -1.73
N ALA A 240 -38.14 6.54 -0.50
CA ALA A 240 -38.73 7.33 0.59
C ALA A 240 -38.58 8.86 0.37
N ARG A 241 -37.54 9.30 -0.33
CA ARG A 241 -37.34 10.72 -0.71
C ARG A 241 -38.20 11.13 -1.90
N GLU A 242 -38.50 10.22 -2.82
CA GLU A 242 -39.44 10.44 -3.92
C GLU A 242 -40.90 10.46 -3.42
N ALA A 243 -41.29 9.53 -2.55
CA ALA A 243 -42.63 9.51 -1.94
C ALA A 243 -42.91 10.74 -1.05
N ALA A 244 -41.88 11.37 -0.48
CA ALA A 244 -42.02 12.61 0.28
C ALA A 244 -42.19 13.88 -0.59
N LYS A 245 -41.92 13.80 -1.91
CA LYS A 245 -42.11 14.92 -2.84
C LYS A 245 -43.53 14.98 -3.43
N ASP A 246 -44.28 13.87 -3.42
CA ASP A 246 -45.62 13.76 -4.01
C ASP A 246 -46.78 14.00 -3.02
N VAL A 247 -46.51 14.47 -1.80
CA VAL A 247 -47.59 14.88 -0.88
C VAL A 247 -48.09 16.27 -1.26
N PRO A 248 -49.37 16.45 -1.67
CA PRO A 248 -49.90 17.77 -2.03
C PRO A 248 -49.97 18.67 -0.79
N LYS A 249 -49.45 19.89 -0.88
CA LYS A 249 -49.66 20.92 0.15
C LYS A 249 -51.11 21.42 0.09
N GLU A 250 -51.98 20.84 0.92
CA GLU A 250 -53.35 21.32 1.05
C GLU A 250 -53.41 22.56 1.95
N GLY A 251 -53.72 23.71 1.31
CA GLY A 251 -54.43 24.87 1.85
C GLY A 251 -53.97 25.50 3.17
N SER A 252 -53.03 26.47 3.11
CA SER A 252 -52.93 27.50 4.15
C SER A 252 -53.75 28.72 3.73
N ARG A 253 -54.87 28.93 4.44
CA ARG A 253 -55.81 30.03 4.27
C ARG A 253 -55.12 31.38 4.49
N ASP A 254 -55.34 32.28 3.54
CA ASP A 254 -55.19 33.73 3.68
C ASP A 254 -55.78 34.21 5.01
N ARG A 255 -54.95 34.92 5.79
CA ARG A 255 -55.43 35.95 6.70
C ARG A 255 -54.73 37.24 6.35
N SER A 256 -55.43 37.99 5.51
CA SER A 256 -55.31 39.42 5.31
C SER A 256 -55.07 40.14 6.64
N ASN A 257 -53.96 40.87 6.69
CA ASN A 257 -53.70 41.88 7.69
C ASN A 257 -54.61 43.09 7.40
N SER A 258 -55.60 43.32 8.26
CA SER A 258 -56.38 44.55 8.30
C SER A 258 -56.45 45.06 9.73
N ASP A 259 -55.96 46.28 9.89
CA ASP A 259 -56.52 47.34 10.72
C ASP A 259 -56.30 47.39 12.25
N ARG A 260 -55.98 48.63 12.65
CA ARG A 260 -56.16 49.33 13.95
C ARG A 260 -55.08 49.11 15.00
N ASP A 261 -54.71 50.10 15.81
CA ASP A 261 -54.88 51.56 15.90
C ASP A 261 -53.83 51.98 16.95
#